data_AF-A0A834W3U2-F1
#
_entry.id   AF-A0A834W3U2-F1
#
_cell.length_a   1.000
_cell.length_b   1.000
_cell.length_c   1.000
_cell.angle_alpha   90.00
_cell.angle_beta   90.00
_cell.angle_gamma   90.00
#
_symmetry.space_group_name_H-M   'P 1'
#
loop_
_entity.id
_entity.type
_entity.pdbx_description
1 polymer ?
#
loop_
_entity_poly.entity_id
_entity_poly.type
_entity_poly.pdbx_seq_one_letter_code
_entity_poly.pdbx_strand_id
1 'polypeptide(L)'
;MTLDSNYLRGTMAAVFSILQHSTCPENIEFHFLWARFKPEVLFSIKSTFPYLKFQIYRFDSGRVRGKISKSIRQALDQPLNYARIYLADIIPGYVNRVIYLDSDLVVVDDIAKLWEVDLEGKVVAAPEYCHANFTTYFTDLFWSDPVLSRAFEGRNPCYFNTGVMIVDVEKWREGNYTKKVEEWMTVQKQKRIYHLGSLPPFLLVLAGDIKAVDHRWNQHGLGGDNLEGKCRNLHPGPISLLHWSGKGKPWLRLDSRRPCTVDHLWAPYDLYRSNTHSLEE
;
A
#
# COMPACT_ATOMS: atom_id res chain seq x y z
N MET A 1 4.70 3.84 5.89
CA MET A 1 3.23 3.61 5.86
C MET A 1 2.49 4.95 5.82
N THR A 2 1.27 5.01 5.29
CA THR A 2 0.40 6.17 5.47
C THR A 2 -0.39 6.06 6.77
N LEU A 3 -0.57 7.18 7.48
CA LEU A 3 -1.24 7.25 8.78
C LEU A 3 -2.52 8.10 8.67
N ASP A 4 -3.66 7.45 8.84
CA ASP A 4 -5.00 8.04 8.83
C ASP A 4 -5.81 7.55 10.04
N SER A 5 -6.67 8.40 10.59
CA SER A 5 -7.47 8.02 11.76
C SER A 5 -8.43 6.85 11.49
N ASN A 6 -8.98 6.73 10.27
CA ASN A 6 -9.90 5.63 9.94
C ASN A 6 -9.16 4.30 9.74
N TYR A 7 -7.85 4.36 9.51
CA TYR A 7 -6.98 3.21 9.32
C TYR A 7 -6.00 3.02 10.48
N LEU A 8 -6.16 3.76 11.58
CA LEU A 8 -5.26 3.68 12.73
C LEU A 8 -5.24 2.25 13.27
N ARG A 9 -6.41 1.63 13.46
CA ARG A 9 -6.53 0.25 13.96
C ARG A 9 -5.76 -0.75 13.08
N GLY A 10 -5.89 -0.63 11.76
CA GLY A 10 -5.08 -1.42 10.82
C GLY A 10 -3.58 -1.14 10.93
N THR A 11 -3.20 0.13 11.04
CA THR A 11 -1.79 0.54 11.19
C THR A 11 -1.18 -0.03 12.47
N MET A 12 -1.92 -0.01 13.59
CA MET A 12 -1.48 -0.59 14.86
C MET A 12 -1.27 -2.11 14.74
N ALA A 13 -2.20 -2.82 14.08
CA ALA A 13 -2.06 -4.25 13.83
C ALA A 13 -0.88 -4.58 12.92
N ALA A 14 -0.65 -3.79 11.86
CA ALA A 14 0.49 -3.95 10.97
C ALA A 14 1.82 -3.75 11.73
N VAL A 15 1.95 -2.65 12.48
CA VAL A 15 3.13 -2.38 13.34
C VAL A 15 3.34 -3.52 14.32
N PHE A 16 2.30 -3.94 15.03
CA PHE A 16 2.39 -5.02 16.00
C PHE A 16 2.83 -6.34 15.36
N SER A 17 2.24 -6.71 14.21
CA SER A 17 2.62 -7.93 13.48
C SER A 17 4.08 -7.91 13.04
N ILE A 18 4.60 -6.76 12.56
CA ILE A 18 6.00 -6.62 12.19
C ILE A 18 6.89 -6.82 13.42
N LEU A 19 6.60 -6.12 14.53
CA LEU A 19 7.39 -6.24 15.75
C LEU A 19 7.37 -7.66 16.32
N GLN A 20 6.22 -8.34 16.27
CA GLN A 20 6.04 -9.68 16.81
C GLN A 20 6.81 -10.75 16.01
N HIS A 21 6.93 -10.59 14.70
CA HIS A 21 7.53 -11.60 13.81
C HIS A 21 8.96 -11.28 13.35
N SER A 22 9.49 -10.10 13.69
CA SER A 22 10.87 -9.74 13.37
C SER A 22 11.85 -10.37 14.35
N THR A 23 12.96 -10.91 13.85
CA THR A 23 14.02 -11.46 14.72
C THR A 23 14.68 -10.38 15.57
N CYS A 24 14.88 -9.18 15.00
CA CYS A 24 15.50 -8.02 15.66
C CYS A 24 14.64 -6.75 15.47
N PRO A 25 13.50 -6.61 16.17
CA PRO A 25 12.58 -5.48 16.00
C PRO A 25 13.24 -4.11 16.30
N GLU A 26 14.30 -4.08 17.11
CA GLU A 26 15.08 -2.87 17.42
C GLU A 26 15.81 -2.26 16.21
N ASN A 27 16.01 -3.03 15.14
CA ASN A 27 16.62 -2.57 13.90
C ASN A 27 15.61 -1.95 12.92
N ILE A 28 14.33 -1.90 13.31
CA ILE A 28 13.25 -1.37 12.47
C ILE A 28 12.91 0.05 12.90
N GLU A 29 12.91 0.97 11.93
CA GLU A 29 12.40 2.33 12.09
C GLU A 29 11.17 2.55 11.20
N PHE A 30 10.08 3.01 11.79
CA PHE A 30 8.83 3.24 11.08
C PHE A 30 8.73 4.68 10.60
N HIS A 31 8.52 4.87 9.30
CA HIS A 31 8.25 6.18 8.72
C HIS A 31 6.75 6.30 8.36
N PHE A 32 6.07 7.25 9.00
CA PHE A 32 4.64 7.51 8.78
C PHE A 32 4.42 8.80 7.98
N LEU A 33 3.61 8.71 6.92
CA LEU A 33 3.12 9.87 6.17
C LEU A 33 1.71 10.21 6.63
N TRP A 34 1.48 11.44 7.08
CA TRP A 34 0.14 11.91 7.48
C TRP A 34 -0.34 13.09 6.61
N ALA A 35 -1.65 13.24 6.39
CA ALA A 35 -2.18 14.42 5.68
C ALA A 35 -2.71 15.49 6.64
N ARG A 36 -3.23 15.09 7.80
CA ARG A 36 -3.84 15.98 8.79
C ARG A 36 -3.39 15.56 10.18
N PHE A 37 -2.77 16.49 10.90
CA PHE A 37 -2.34 16.24 12.28
C PHE A 37 -3.53 16.00 13.19
N LYS A 38 -3.45 14.93 13.97
CA LYS A 38 -4.37 14.57 15.04
C LYS A 38 -3.55 14.10 16.24
N PRO A 39 -3.44 14.88 17.32
CA PRO A 39 -2.65 14.52 18.49
C PRO A 39 -3.01 13.15 19.07
N GLU A 40 -4.28 12.75 18.96
CA GLU A 40 -4.78 11.48 19.49
C GLU A 40 -4.13 10.29 18.80
N VAL A 41 -3.86 10.40 17.50
CA VAL A 41 -3.20 9.34 16.73
C VAL A 41 -1.77 9.12 17.23
N LEU A 42 -1.03 10.20 17.45
CA LEU A 42 0.34 10.15 17.98
C LEU A 42 0.36 9.58 19.40
N PHE A 43 -0.58 10.03 20.23
CA PHE A 43 -0.73 9.53 21.59
C PHE A 43 -0.99 8.03 21.60
N SER A 44 -1.92 7.54 20.77
CA SER A 44 -2.23 6.11 20.66
C SER A 44 -1.03 5.25 20.24
N ILE A 45 -0.22 5.72 19.29
CA ILE A 45 0.99 4.99 18.88
C ILE A 45 1.99 4.93 20.04
N LYS A 46 2.28 6.07 20.68
CA LYS A 46 3.25 6.14 21.78
C LYS A 46 2.82 5.38 23.02
N SER A 47 1.53 5.40 23.37
CA SER A 47 1.02 4.67 24.52
C SER A 47 1.00 3.16 24.29
N THR A 48 0.72 2.72 23.07
CA THR A 48 0.68 1.28 22.73
C THR A 48 2.08 0.72 22.50
N PHE A 49 2.98 1.48 21.89
CA PHE A 49 4.36 1.06 21.60
C PHE A 49 5.39 2.08 22.16
N PRO A 50 5.65 2.09 23.48
CA PRO A 50 6.51 3.10 24.12
C PRO A 50 7.95 3.13 23.60
N TYR A 51 8.45 2.00 23.10
CA TYR A 51 9.82 1.83 22.60
C TYR A 51 9.93 1.84 21.06
N LEU A 52 8.82 2.15 20.35
CA LEU A 52 8.82 2.17 18.89
C LEU A 52 9.73 3.29 18.37
N LYS A 53 10.69 2.93 17.52
CA LYS A 53 11.44 3.90 16.72
C LYS A 53 10.58 4.30 15.53
N PHE A 54 10.12 5.55 15.51
CA PHE A 54 9.36 6.05 14.37
C PHE A 54 9.52 7.56 14.16
N GLN A 55 9.27 7.96 12.91
CA GLN A 55 9.21 9.35 12.46
C GLN A 55 7.89 9.60 11.76
N ILE A 56 7.40 10.84 11.86
CA ILE A 56 6.18 11.27 11.19
C ILE A 56 6.50 12.45 10.28
N TYR A 57 6.03 12.37 9.03
CA TYR A 57 6.23 13.39 8.04
C TYR A 57 4.92 13.90 7.48
N ARG A 58 4.82 15.23 7.36
CA ARG A 58 3.70 15.92 6.73
C ARG A 58 3.69 15.68 5.23
N PHE A 59 2.66 14.98 4.75
CA PHE A 59 2.26 15.01 3.36
C PHE A 59 1.37 16.22 3.12
N ASP A 60 1.87 17.17 2.32
CA ASP A 60 1.06 18.29 1.86
C ASP A 60 0.07 17.83 0.78
N SER A 61 -1.22 17.76 1.14
CA SER A 61 -2.30 17.43 0.22
C SER A 61 -2.43 18.44 -0.94
N GLY A 62 -1.84 19.63 -0.82
CA GLY A 62 -1.68 20.59 -1.90
C GLY A 62 -0.96 20.02 -3.12
N ARG A 63 0.00 19.10 -2.95
CA ARG A 63 0.78 18.47 -4.03
C ARG A 63 -0.08 17.75 -5.07
N VAL A 64 -1.19 17.17 -4.62
CA VAL A 64 -2.13 16.40 -5.46
C VAL A 64 -3.42 17.15 -5.76
N ARG A 65 -3.58 18.36 -5.20
CA ARG A 65 -4.75 19.20 -5.45
C ARG A 65 -4.84 19.50 -6.93
N GLY A 66 -6.00 19.20 -7.51
CA GLY A 66 -6.19 19.39 -8.94
C GLY A 66 -5.39 18.42 -9.83
N LYS A 67 -4.84 17.33 -9.31
CA LYS A 67 -4.29 16.22 -10.10
C LYS A 67 -5.11 14.93 -9.96
N ILE A 68 -5.90 14.82 -8.90
CA ILE A 68 -6.79 13.68 -8.65
C ILE A 68 -8.05 13.80 -9.53
N SER A 69 -8.37 12.72 -10.23
CA SER A 69 -9.61 12.56 -10.99
C SER A 69 -10.54 11.60 -10.25
N LYS A 70 -11.86 11.84 -10.29
CA LYS A 70 -12.84 10.97 -9.61
C LYS A 70 -12.67 9.50 -10.03
N SER A 71 -12.43 8.63 -9.06
CA SER A 71 -12.33 7.18 -9.24
C SER A 71 -13.70 6.50 -9.13
N ILE A 72 -13.81 5.25 -9.60
CA ILE A 72 -14.98 4.38 -9.35
C ILE A 72 -15.24 4.24 -7.83
N ARG A 73 -14.22 4.38 -6.99
CA ARG A 73 -14.33 4.35 -5.53
C ARG A 73 -13.94 5.72 -4.96
N GLN A 74 -14.89 6.45 -4.37
CA GLN A 74 -14.62 7.76 -3.74
C GLN A 74 -13.48 7.72 -2.70
N ALA A 75 -13.31 6.61 -1.99
CA ALA A 75 -12.20 6.43 -1.04
C ALA A 75 -10.80 6.52 -1.71
N LEU A 76 -10.70 6.23 -3.01
CA LEU A 76 -9.45 6.31 -3.77
C LEU A 76 -9.11 7.75 -4.19
N ASP A 77 -10.05 8.70 -4.04
CA ASP A 77 -9.84 10.11 -4.32
C ASP A 77 -9.17 10.84 -3.14
N GLN A 78 -9.01 10.17 -1.99
CA GLN A 78 -8.37 10.74 -0.81
C GLN A 78 -6.91 11.08 -1.11
N PRO A 79 -6.44 12.33 -0.84
CA PRO A 79 -5.06 12.74 -1.10
C PRO A 79 -4.00 11.78 -0.55
N LEU A 80 -4.25 11.22 0.64
CA LEU A 80 -3.32 10.30 1.29
C LEU A 80 -3.06 9.02 0.48
N ASN A 81 -4.00 8.58 -0.37
CA ASN A 81 -3.82 7.46 -1.28
C ASN A 81 -2.66 7.66 -2.29
N TYR A 82 -2.33 8.93 -2.56
CA TYR A 82 -1.27 9.35 -3.48
C TYR A 82 0.02 9.73 -2.74
N ALA A 83 0.02 9.77 -1.40
CA ALA A 83 1.20 10.18 -0.61
C ALA A 83 2.43 9.31 -0.89
N ARG A 84 2.23 8.02 -1.19
CA ARG A 84 3.28 7.07 -1.55
C ARG A 84 4.12 7.48 -2.77
N ILE A 85 3.55 8.29 -3.67
CA ILE A 85 4.26 8.84 -4.85
C ILE A 85 5.37 9.81 -4.43
N TYR A 86 5.15 10.52 -3.32
CA TYR A 86 6.03 11.57 -2.82
C TYR A 86 6.91 11.08 -1.67
N LEU A 87 6.90 9.78 -1.37
CA LEU A 87 7.62 9.20 -0.24
C LEU A 87 9.09 9.62 -0.26
N ALA A 88 9.75 9.49 -1.41
CA ALA A 88 11.16 9.82 -1.59
C ALA A 88 11.50 11.32 -1.40
N ASP A 89 10.56 12.21 -1.74
CA ASP A 89 10.70 13.66 -1.53
C ASP A 89 10.54 14.04 -0.05
N ILE A 90 9.80 13.24 0.72
CA ILE A 90 9.35 13.57 2.07
C ILE A 90 10.27 12.99 3.14
N ILE A 91 10.74 11.76 2.95
CA ILE A 91 11.65 11.11 3.91
C ILE A 91 13.07 11.72 3.82
N PRO A 92 13.86 11.65 4.90
CA PRO A 92 15.17 12.29 4.95
C PRO A 92 16.12 11.83 3.84
N GLY A 93 17.02 12.72 3.43
CA GLY A 93 17.97 12.46 2.34
C GLY A 93 18.93 11.30 2.60
N TYR A 94 19.21 10.99 3.87
CA TYR A 94 20.07 9.87 4.26
C TYR A 94 19.37 8.50 4.18
N VAL A 95 18.05 8.47 3.97
CA VAL A 95 17.31 7.21 3.78
C VAL A 95 17.35 6.85 2.29
N ASN A 96 18.06 5.77 1.98
CA ASN A 96 18.31 5.34 0.59
C ASN A 96 17.43 4.16 0.16
N ARG A 97 16.85 3.42 1.10
CA ARG A 97 15.96 2.29 0.82
C ARG A 97 14.85 2.22 1.86
N VAL A 98 13.66 1.81 1.45
CA VAL A 98 12.50 1.60 2.35
C VAL A 98 11.65 0.42 1.88
N ILE A 99 10.92 -0.20 2.81
CA ILE A 99 9.76 -1.04 2.47
C ILE A 99 8.51 -0.20 2.69
N TYR A 100 7.78 0.09 1.62
CA TYR A 100 6.46 0.69 1.70
C TYR A 100 5.41 -0.39 1.97
N LEU A 101 4.61 -0.15 2.99
CA LEU A 101 3.51 -1.01 3.45
C LEU A 101 2.22 -0.17 3.58
N ASP A 102 1.12 -0.68 3.03
CA ASP A 102 -0.22 -0.16 3.29
C ASP A 102 -0.67 -0.49 4.74
N SER A 103 -1.69 0.22 5.22
CA SER A 103 -2.13 0.15 6.63
C SER A 103 -3.06 -1.02 6.95
N ASP A 104 -3.40 -1.86 5.97
CA ASP A 104 -4.41 -2.92 6.06
C ASP A 104 -3.80 -4.29 5.74
N LEU A 105 -2.67 -4.58 6.38
CA LEU A 105 -1.95 -5.84 6.27
C LEU A 105 -1.46 -6.34 7.63
N VAL A 106 -1.09 -7.62 7.68
CA VAL A 106 -0.27 -8.20 8.75
C VAL A 106 0.88 -8.98 8.13
N VAL A 107 2.04 -8.88 8.77
CA VAL A 107 3.25 -9.63 8.43
C VAL A 107 3.33 -10.83 9.37
N VAL A 108 3.59 -12.02 8.83
CA VAL A 108 3.62 -13.29 9.59
C VAL A 108 4.94 -14.04 9.40
N ASP A 109 5.98 -13.32 9.00
CA ASP A 109 7.34 -13.79 8.78
C ASP A 109 8.33 -12.64 9.07
N ASP A 110 9.62 -12.92 9.12
CA ASP A 110 10.63 -11.88 9.40
C ASP A 110 10.78 -10.92 8.22
N ILE A 111 10.42 -9.65 8.42
CA ILE A 111 10.48 -8.59 7.40
C ILE A 111 11.90 -8.34 6.87
N ALA A 112 12.95 -8.72 7.63
CA ALA A 112 14.33 -8.64 7.17
C ALA A 112 14.56 -9.45 5.87
N LYS A 113 13.85 -10.57 5.70
CA LYS A 113 13.92 -11.38 4.48
C LYS A 113 13.41 -10.62 3.24
N LEU A 114 12.43 -9.73 3.41
CA LEU A 114 11.97 -8.85 2.33
C LEU A 114 12.98 -7.72 2.08
N TRP A 115 13.61 -7.20 3.12
CA TRP A 115 14.63 -6.15 3.04
C TRP A 115 15.88 -6.59 2.26
N GLU A 116 16.28 -7.84 2.45
CA GLU A 116 17.46 -8.47 1.84
C GLU A 116 17.33 -8.75 0.34
N VAL A 117 16.13 -8.55 -0.25
CA VAL A 117 15.95 -8.67 -1.69
C VAL A 117 16.92 -7.75 -2.42
N ASP A 118 17.72 -8.34 -3.32
CA ASP A 118 18.51 -7.59 -4.29
C ASP A 118 17.57 -7.02 -5.36
N LEU A 119 17.64 -5.70 -5.52
CA LEU A 119 16.83 -4.97 -6.51
C LEU A 119 17.39 -5.11 -7.93
N GLU A 120 18.60 -5.68 -8.10
CA GLU A 120 19.22 -5.91 -9.41
C GLU A 120 19.21 -4.66 -10.30
N GLY A 121 19.56 -3.52 -9.69
CA GLY A 121 19.57 -2.24 -10.38
C GLY A 121 18.21 -1.55 -10.47
N LYS A 122 17.08 -2.23 -10.27
CA LYS A 122 15.73 -1.67 -10.36
C LYS A 122 15.41 -0.72 -9.20
N VAL A 123 14.45 0.18 -9.45
CA VAL A 123 14.03 1.20 -8.48
C VAL A 123 13.00 0.65 -7.49
N VAL A 124 12.20 -0.32 -7.92
CA VAL A 124 11.16 -0.95 -7.11
C VAL A 124 11.26 -2.46 -7.24
N ALA A 125 10.96 -3.15 -6.14
CA ALA A 125 10.60 -4.57 -6.16
C ALA A 125 9.23 -4.80 -5.51
N ALA A 126 8.43 -5.69 -6.12
CA ALA A 126 7.10 -6.05 -5.64
C ALA A 126 6.65 -7.40 -6.22
N PRO A 127 5.69 -8.10 -5.61
CA PRO A 127 5.07 -9.28 -6.23
C PRO A 127 4.35 -8.95 -7.53
N GLU A 128 4.66 -9.67 -8.61
CA GLU A 128 4.09 -9.49 -9.95
C GLU A 128 3.08 -10.59 -10.31
N TYR A 129 1.86 -10.20 -10.66
CA TYR A 129 0.78 -11.11 -11.04
C TYR A 129 0.54 -11.02 -12.55
N CYS A 130 1.46 -11.57 -13.33
CA CYS A 130 1.40 -11.55 -14.80
C CYS A 130 0.19 -12.31 -15.40
N HIS A 131 -0.50 -13.13 -14.60
CA HIS A 131 -1.73 -13.81 -15.01
C HIS A 131 -2.96 -12.88 -14.99
N ALA A 132 -2.87 -11.72 -14.34
CA ALA A 132 -3.96 -10.75 -14.32
C ALA A 132 -4.11 -10.11 -15.71
N ASN A 133 -5.35 -9.88 -16.15
CA ASN A 133 -5.61 -9.17 -17.39
C ASN A 133 -5.21 -7.69 -17.25
N PHE A 134 -3.98 -7.36 -17.69
CA PHE A 134 -3.39 -6.04 -17.55
C PHE A 134 -4.19 -4.94 -18.27
N THR A 135 -4.86 -5.30 -19.37
CA THR A 135 -5.69 -4.37 -20.16
C THR A 135 -6.79 -3.73 -19.31
N THR A 136 -7.30 -4.42 -18.28
CA THR A 136 -8.40 -3.94 -17.42
C THR A 136 -8.05 -2.75 -16.52
N TYR A 137 -6.76 -2.44 -16.36
CA TYR A 137 -6.31 -1.31 -15.54
C TYR A 137 -6.40 0.05 -16.26
N PHE A 138 -6.65 0.04 -17.57
CA PHE A 138 -6.76 1.23 -18.44
C PHE A 138 -8.05 1.16 -19.29
N THR A 139 -8.48 2.31 -19.80
CA THR A 139 -9.69 2.39 -20.63
C THR A 139 -9.42 2.05 -22.10
N ASP A 140 -10.47 1.75 -22.87
CA ASP A 140 -10.35 1.54 -24.32
C ASP A 140 -9.73 2.75 -25.04
N LEU A 141 -9.99 3.96 -24.53
CA LEU A 141 -9.37 5.20 -25.02
C LEU A 141 -7.84 5.16 -24.90
N PHE A 142 -7.31 4.63 -23.80
CA PHE A 142 -5.86 4.50 -23.62
C PHE A 142 -5.26 3.53 -24.64
N TRP A 143 -5.89 2.36 -24.82
CA TRP A 143 -5.37 1.33 -25.71
C TRP A 143 -5.50 1.66 -27.20
N SER A 144 -6.55 2.42 -27.57
CA SER A 144 -6.79 2.85 -28.94
C SER A 144 -5.95 4.05 -29.39
N ASP A 145 -5.36 4.82 -28.45
CA ASP A 145 -4.45 5.94 -28.76
C ASP A 145 -2.99 5.43 -28.84
N PRO A 146 -2.37 5.36 -30.03
CA PRO A 146 -1.01 4.84 -30.18
C PRO A 146 0.06 5.67 -29.46
N VAL A 147 -0.22 6.94 -29.13
CA VAL A 147 0.71 7.77 -28.36
C VAL A 147 0.69 7.37 -26.89
N LEU A 148 -0.48 7.02 -26.36
CA LEU A 148 -0.63 6.61 -24.96
C LEU A 148 -0.14 5.18 -24.72
N SER A 149 -0.56 4.23 -25.57
CA SER A 149 -0.22 2.82 -25.40
C SER A 149 1.28 2.53 -25.60
N ARG A 150 2.00 3.41 -26.32
CA ARG A 150 3.47 3.40 -26.43
C ARG A 150 4.20 3.50 -25.08
N ALA A 151 3.52 3.89 -23.99
CA ALA A 151 4.07 3.84 -22.63
C ALA A 151 4.64 2.46 -22.24
N PHE A 152 4.12 1.39 -22.84
CA PHE A 152 4.53 0.01 -22.58
C PHE A 152 5.38 -0.59 -23.71
N GLU A 153 5.77 0.19 -24.72
CA GLU A 153 6.56 -0.30 -25.85
C GLU A 153 7.91 -0.84 -25.36
N GLY A 154 8.26 -2.06 -25.83
CA GLY A 154 9.50 -2.74 -25.41
C GLY A 154 9.49 -3.31 -23.99
N ARG A 155 8.36 -3.27 -23.28
CA ARG A 155 8.19 -3.84 -21.93
C ARG A 155 7.23 -5.02 -21.97
N ASN A 156 7.38 -5.92 -21.00
CA ASN A 156 6.39 -6.97 -20.70
C ASN A 156 5.67 -6.60 -19.40
N PRO A 157 4.66 -5.71 -19.44
CA PRO A 157 4.06 -5.17 -18.23
C PRO A 157 3.21 -6.23 -17.50
N CYS A 158 3.49 -6.40 -16.21
CA CYS A 158 2.67 -7.20 -15.31
C CYS A 158 1.98 -6.31 -14.26
N TYR A 159 0.83 -6.77 -13.76
CA TYR A 159 0.21 -6.14 -12.61
C TYR A 159 1.07 -6.38 -11.36
N PHE A 160 1.36 -5.33 -10.61
CA PHE A 160 1.82 -5.45 -9.24
C PHE A 160 0.97 -4.55 -8.33
N ASN A 161 0.78 -4.99 -7.10
CA ASN A 161 0.07 -4.22 -6.10
C ASN A 161 1.02 -3.20 -5.45
N THR A 162 0.62 -1.93 -5.37
CA THR A 162 1.46 -0.84 -4.83
C THR A 162 1.38 -0.68 -3.32
N GLY A 163 0.76 -1.63 -2.61
CA GLY A 163 0.64 -1.63 -1.15
C GLY A 163 1.76 -2.37 -0.43
N VAL A 164 2.59 -3.12 -1.16
CA VAL A 164 3.83 -3.72 -0.66
C VAL A 164 4.92 -3.54 -1.70
N MET A 165 5.92 -2.71 -1.41
CA MET A 165 7.02 -2.41 -2.33
C MET A 165 8.31 -2.21 -1.57
N ILE A 166 9.41 -2.78 -2.05
CA ILE A 166 10.76 -2.28 -1.69
C ILE A 166 11.08 -1.16 -2.66
N VAL A 167 11.53 -0.02 -2.16
CA VAL A 167 11.84 1.16 -2.97
C VAL A 167 13.28 1.57 -2.71
N ASP A 168 14.07 1.62 -3.78
CA ASP A 168 15.35 2.32 -3.83
C ASP A 168 15.05 3.82 -3.91
N VAL A 169 15.12 4.48 -2.75
CA VAL A 169 14.77 5.89 -2.60
C VAL A 169 15.77 6.78 -3.30
N GLU A 170 17.05 6.41 -3.25
CA GLU A 170 18.12 7.14 -3.92
C GLU A 170 17.89 7.16 -5.44
N LYS A 171 17.71 5.99 -6.06
CA LYS A 171 17.40 5.91 -7.50
C LYS A 171 16.05 6.52 -7.85
N TRP A 172 15.07 6.46 -6.96
CA TRP A 172 13.79 7.13 -7.16
C TRP A 172 13.98 8.65 -7.31
N ARG A 173 14.82 9.25 -6.47
CA ARG A 173 15.18 10.68 -6.51
C ARG A 173 15.99 11.00 -7.78
N GLU A 174 17.06 10.26 -8.04
CA GLU A 174 17.93 10.47 -9.20
C GLU A 174 17.18 10.36 -10.53
N GLY A 175 16.31 9.35 -10.65
CA GLY A 175 15.50 9.12 -11.85
C GLY A 175 14.23 9.97 -11.94
N ASN A 176 14.02 10.89 -10.99
CA ASN A 176 12.87 11.80 -10.90
C ASN A 176 11.52 11.08 -11.07
N TYR A 177 11.36 9.93 -10.42
CA TYR A 177 10.19 9.07 -10.59
C TYR A 177 8.90 9.72 -10.07
N THR A 178 8.99 10.57 -9.03
CA THR A 178 7.86 11.38 -8.56
C THR A 178 7.25 12.18 -9.72
N LYS A 179 8.08 12.90 -10.50
CA LYS A 179 7.61 13.71 -11.62
C LYS A 179 7.02 12.86 -12.74
N LYS A 180 7.66 11.73 -13.09
CA LYS A 180 7.13 10.79 -14.11
C LYS A 180 5.73 10.30 -13.76
N VAL A 181 5.48 10.00 -12.48
CA VAL A 181 4.14 9.59 -12.01
C VAL A 181 3.15 10.76 -12.09
N GLU A 182 3.56 11.98 -11.69
CA GLU A 182 2.70 13.18 -11.77
C GLU A 182 2.30 13.56 -13.20
N GLU A 183 3.19 13.36 -14.17
CA GLU A 183 2.90 13.58 -15.59
C GLU A 183 1.72 12.70 -16.05
N TRP A 184 1.70 11.43 -15.67
CA TRP A 184 0.58 10.53 -15.94
C TRP A 184 -0.70 10.90 -15.19
N MET A 185 -0.59 11.41 -13.96
CA MET A 185 -1.76 11.95 -13.26
C MET A 185 -2.36 13.17 -13.99
N THR A 186 -1.52 13.98 -14.62
CA THR A 186 -1.95 15.13 -15.42
C THR A 186 -2.66 14.68 -16.70
N VAL A 187 -2.11 13.68 -17.41
CA VAL A 187 -2.75 13.06 -18.58
C VAL A 187 -4.11 12.47 -18.21
N GLN A 188 -4.20 11.75 -17.07
CA GLN A 188 -5.46 11.21 -16.57
C GLN A 188 -6.52 12.29 -16.38
N LYS A 189 -6.14 13.46 -15.85
CA LYS A 189 -7.08 14.55 -15.62
C LYS A 189 -7.67 15.12 -16.91
N GLN A 190 -6.91 15.08 -17.99
CA GLN A 190 -7.33 15.58 -19.30
C GLN A 190 -8.11 14.54 -20.10
N LYS A 191 -7.63 13.29 -20.14
CA LYS A 191 -8.12 12.25 -21.05
C LYS A 191 -8.94 11.13 -20.39
N ARG A 192 -8.87 10.95 -19.06
CA ARG A 192 -9.55 9.85 -18.33
C ARG A 192 -9.19 8.45 -18.86
N ILE A 193 -7.90 8.16 -18.87
CA ILE A 193 -7.28 6.92 -19.38
C ILE A 193 -7.37 5.70 -18.44
N TYR A 194 -7.83 5.89 -17.20
CA TYR A 194 -8.13 4.81 -16.26
C TYR A 194 -9.23 5.21 -15.26
N HIS A 195 -9.74 4.24 -14.50
CA HIS A 195 -10.81 4.48 -13.51
C HIS A 195 -10.41 4.24 -12.05
N LEU A 196 -9.22 3.70 -11.81
CA LEU A 196 -8.67 3.41 -10.50
C LEU A 196 -8.00 4.65 -9.86
N GLY A 197 -7.50 4.49 -8.64
CA GLY A 197 -6.84 5.54 -7.86
C GLY A 197 -5.38 5.76 -8.26
N SER A 198 -4.48 5.71 -7.28
CA SER A 198 -3.04 5.92 -7.47
C SER A 198 -2.31 4.78 -8.19
N LEU A 199 -2.91 3.59 -8.34
CA LEU A 199 -2.26 2.41 -8.94
C LEU A 199 -1.84 2.59 -10.42
N PRO A 200 -2.72 2.99 -11.37
CA PRO A 200 -2.34 3.02 -12.78
C PRO A 200 -1.15 3.93 -13.12
N PRO A 201 -0.97 5.11 -12.50
CA PRO A 201 0.26 5.89 -12.66
C PRO A 201 1.55 5.15 -12.29
N PHE A 202 1.53 4.30 -11.25
CA PHE A 202 2.68 3.44 -10.94
C PHE A 202 2.90 2.40 -12.05
N LEU A 203 1.83 1.76 -12.53
CA LEU A 203 1.93 0.78 -13.62
C LEU A 203 2.50 1.42 -14.88
N LEU A 204 2.04 2.62 -15.27
CA LEU A 204 2.53 3.35 -16.44
C LEU A 204 4.03 3.67 -16.37
N VAL A 205 4.55 3.92 -15.17
CA VAL A 205 5.98 4.24 -14.99
C VAL A 205 6.83 2.98 -14.87
N LEU A 206 6.35 1.95 -14.16
CA LEU A 206 7.19 0.88 -13.62
C LEU A 206 6.84 -0.53 -14.13
N ALA A 207 5.64 -0.79 -14.65
CA ALA A 207 5.28 -2.16 -15.04
C ALA A 207 6.22 -2.69 -16.14
N GLY A 208 6.79 -3.87 -15.92
CA GLY A 208 7.82 -4.46 -16.78
C GLY A 208 9.24 -3.93 -16.53
N ASP A 209 9.43 -3.07 -15.53
CA ASP A 209 10.73 -2.51 -15.12
C ASP A 209 10.90 -2.49 -13.58
N ILE A 210 10.41 -3.55 -12.91
CA ILE A 210 10.64 -3.78 -11.49
C ILE A 210 11.34 -5.11 -11.26
N LYS A 211 11.85 -5.32 -10.05
CA LYS A 211 12.29 -6.63 -9.60
C LYS A 211 11.10 -7.41 -9.03
N ALA A 212 10.78 -8.56 -9.63
CA ALA A 212 9.79 -9.48 -9.08
C ALA A 212 10.27 -10.07 -7.75
N VAL A 213 9.38 -10.13 -6.76
CA VAL A 213 9.60 -10.88 -5.51
C VAL A 213 8.53 -11.96 -5.33
N ASP A 214 8.82 -12.95 -4.48
CA ASP A 214 7.92 -14.06 -4.20
C ASP A 214 6.53 -13.56 -3.73
N HIS A 215 5.47 -14.16 -4.28
CA HIS A 215 4.08 -13.82 -3.99
C HIS A 215 3.70 -13.98 -2.51
N ARG A 216 4.47 -14.74 -1.71
CA ARG A 216 4.30 -14.86 -0.25
C ARG A 216 4.26 -13.50 0.45
N TRP A 217 4.91 -12.49 -0.12
CA TRP A 217 5.00 -11.15 0.43
C TRP A 217 3.79 -10.26 0.15
N ASN A 218 2.78 -10.76 -0.57
CA ASN A 218 1.54 -10.03 -0.74
C ASN A 218 0.37 -10.96 -1.06
N GLN A 219 -0.20 -11.59 -0.03
CA GLN A 219 -1.47 -12.30 -0.15
C GLN A 219 -2.61 -11.26 -0.23
N HIS A 220 -2.70 -10.57 -1.38
CA HIS A 220 -3.60 -9.45 -1.62
C HIS A 220 -5.03 -9.89 -1.97
N GLY A 221 -5.96 -8.93 -1.89
CA GLY A 221 -7.37 -9.12 -2.22
C GLY A 221 -8.23 -9.62 -1.06
N LEU A 222 -7.68 -9.74 0.14
CA LEU A 222 -8.42 -10.25 1.31
C LEU A 222 -9.53 -9.28 1.77
N GLY A 223 -9.48 -8.03 1.31
CA GLY A 223 -10.57 -7.06 1.46
C GLY A 223 -11.82 -7.39 0.64
N GLY A 224 -11.85 -8.56 0.00
CA GLY A 224 -12.99 -9.07 -0.75
C GLY A 224 -13.07 -8.51 -2.17
N ASP A 225 -14.05 -9.04 -2.91
CA ASP A 225 -14.30 -8.55 -4.26
C ASP A 225 -14.75 -7.07 -4.25
N ASN A 226 -14.21 -6.28 -5.19
CA ASN A 226 -14.50 -4.85 -5.25
C ASN A 226 -15.93 -4.55 -5.74
N LEU A 227 -16.60 -5.52 -6.39
CA LEU A 227 -17.96 -5.40 -6.91
C LEU A 227 -18.98 -5.91 -5.89
N GLU A 228 -18.84 -7.17 -5.45
CA GLU A 228 -19.86 -7.83 -4.61
C GLU A 228 -19.49 -7.91 -3.12
N GLY A 229 -18.27 -7.53 -2.74
CA GLY A 229 -17.80 -7.61 -1.34
C GLY A 229 -17.60 -9.04 -0.83
N LYS A 230 -17.63 -10.04 -1.73
CA LYS A 230 -17.48 -11.46 -1.37
C LYS A 230 -16.09 -11.72 -0.76
N CYS A 231 -16.08 -12.56 0.27
CA CYS A 231 -14.84 -13.07 0.86
C CYS A 231 -14.00 -13.79 -0.19
N ARG A 232 -12.69 -13.58 -0.18
CA ARG A 232 -11.72 -14.30 -1.01
C ARG A 232 -10.91 -15.24 -0.14
N ASN A 233 -10.60 -16.41 -0.68
CA ASN A 233 -9.69 -17.36 -0.05
C ASN A 233 -8.23 -16.93 -0.22
N LEU A 234 -7.34 -17.56 0.54
CA LEU A 234 -5.91 -17.44 0.34
C LEU A 234 -5.52 -18.05 -1.02
N HIS A 235 -4.53 -17.46 -1.69
CA HIS A 235 -3.93 -18.05 -2.89
C HIS A 235 -3.04 -19.21 -2.46
N PRO A 236 -2.84 -20.24 -3.30
CA PRO A 236 -1.92 -21.33 -2.99
C PRO A 236 -0.48 -20.84 -2.80
N GLY A 237 0.24 -21.48 -1.88
CA GLY A 237 1.66 -21.23 -1.66
C GLY A 237 1.98 -20.75 -0.24
N PRO A 238 3.27 -20.46 0.03
CA PRO A 238 3.71 -19.92 1.31
C PRO A 238 3.20 -18.50 1.52
N ILE A 239 3.03 -18.10 2.79
CA ILE A 239 2.49 -16.79 3.17
C ILE A 239 3.43 -16.16 4.18
N SER A 240 3.91 -14.97 3.85
CA SER A 240 4.71 -14.12 4.74
C SER A 240 3.99 -12.79 5.06
N LEU A 241 3.02 -12.39 4.23
CA LEU A 241 2.24 -11.17 4.44
C LEU A 241 0.82 -11.33 3.90
N LEU A 242 -0.18 -11.00 4.74
CA LEU A 242 -1.60 -11.01 4.44
C LEU A 242 -2.10 -9.57 4.23
N HIS A 243 -2.80 -9.28 3.13
CA HIS A 243 -3.16 -7.92 2.76
C HIS A 243 -4.65 -7.77 2.38
N TRP A 244 -5.38 -7.00 3.19
CA TRP A 244 -6.80 -6.65 3.02
C TRP A 244 -7.03 -5.52 2.01
N SER A 245 -6.26 -5.56 0.92
CA SER A 245 -6.46 -4.66 -0.21
C SER A 245 -7.88 -4.85 -0.75
N GLY A 246 -8.64 -3.77 -0.89
CA GLY A 246 -10.05 -3.85 -1.25
C GLY A 246 -10.93 -2.93 -0.41
N LYS A 247 -12.23 -3.23 -0.36
CA LYS A 247 -13.23 -2.46 0.41
C LYS A 247 -13.39 -2.99 1.84
N GLY A 248 -13.46 -4.31 2.01
CA GLY A 248 -13.59 -4.96 3.30
C GLY A 248 -12.34 -4.75 4.14
N LYS A 249 -12.53 -4.25 5.36
CA LYS A 249 -11.45 -4.16 6.35
C LYS A 249 -11.74 -5.14 7.48
N PRO A 250 -10.73 -5.86 7.97
CA PRO A 250 -10.95 -6.94 8.92
C PRO A 250 -11.61 -6.43 10.20
N TRP A 251 -11.14 -5.29 10.74
CA TRP A 251 -11.75 -4.66 11.91
C TRP A 251 -13.22 -4.29 11.71
N LEU A 252 -13.61 -3.76 10.54
CA LEU A 252 -15.01 -3.42 10.26
C LEU A 252 -15.90 -4.66 10.15
N ARG A 253 -15.38 -5.74 9.54
CA ARG A 253 -16.11 -7.00 9.38
C ARG A 253 -16.25 -7.76 10.71
N LEU A 254 -15.22 -7.72 11.55
CA LEU A 254 -15.26 -8.26 12.91
C LEU A 254 -16.25 -7.49 13.79
N ASP A 255 -16.18 -6.16 13.83
CA ASP A 255 -17.09 -5.32 14.62
C ASP A 255 -18.55 -5.49 14.20
N SER A 256 -18.81 -5.65 12.89
CA SER A 256 -20.16 -5.89 12.36
C SER A 256 -20.65 -7.34 12.49
N ARG A 257 -19.88 -8.21 13.15
CA ARG A 257 -20.16 -9.65 13.29
C ARG A 257 -20.43 -10.36 11.95
N ARG A 258 -19.76 -9.90 10.89
CA ARG A 258 -19.81 -10.50 9.54
C ARG A 258 -18.38 -10.75 9.03
N PRO A 259 -17.52 -11.48 9.77
CA PRO A 259 -16.17 -11.75 9.35
C PRO A 259 -16.14 -12.70 8.15
N CYS A 260 -15.15 -12.49 7.28
CA CYS A 260 -14.66 -13.56 6.43
C CYS A 260 -13.73 -14.47 7.24
N THR A 261 -13.58 -15.74 6.87
CA THR A 261 -12.67 -16.67 7.56
C THR A 261 -11.26 -16.11 7.72
N VAL A 262 -10.76 -15.42 6.68
CA VAL A 262 -9.43 -14.79 6.71
C VAL A 262 -9.31 -13.69 7.76
N ASP A 263 -10.38 -13.00 8.16
CA ASP A 263 -10.33 -11.91 9.15
C ASP A 263 -9.89 -12.40 10.54
N HIS A 264 -10.14 -13.68 10.85
CA HIS A 264 -9.65 -14.30 12.08
C HIS A 264 -8.12 -14.45 12.10
N LEU A 265 -7.45 -14.37 10.95
CA LEU A 265 -5.98 -14.31 10.88
C LEU A 265 -5.46 -12.91 11.24
N TRP A 266 -6.29 -11.87 11.08
CA TRP A 266 -5.96 -10.50 11.48
C TRP A 266 -6.27 -10.24 12.96
N ALA A 267 -7.34 -10.84 13.49
CA ALA A 267 -7.84 -10.61 14.85
C ALA A 267 -6.78 -10.71 15.98
N PRO A 268 -5.81 -11.65 15.96
CA PRO A 268 -4.76 -11.70 16.99
C PRO A 268 -3.89 -10.46 17.07
N TYR A 269 -3.81 -9.66 16.00
CA TYR A 269 -3.03 -8.43 15.95
C TYR A 269 -3.85 -7.18 16.29
N ASP A 270 -5.14 -7.36 16.57
CA ASP A 270 -6.02 -6.25 16.92
C ASP A 270 -5.85 -5.84 18.38
N LEU A 271 -5.13 -4.74 18.60
CA LEU A 271 -4.89 -4.20 19.93
C LEU A 271 -6.07 -3.34 20.44
N TYR A 272 -7.11 -3.13 19.63
CA TYR A 272 -8.26 -2.36 20.04
C TYR A 272 -9.15 -3.15 21.00
N ARG A 273 -9.09 -2.79 22.29
CA ARG A 273 -10.03 -3.30 23.30
C ARG A 273 -11.23 -2.35 23.38
N SER A 274 -12.38 -2.80 22.87
CA SER A 274 -13.63 -2.09 23.15
C SER A 274 -13.94 -2.22 24.64
N ASN A 275 -14.16 -1.10 25.34
CA ASN A 275 -14.65 -1.11 26.72
C ASN A 275 -16.07 -1.70 26.88
N THR A 276 -16.70 -2.17 25.81
CA THR A 276 -17.94 -2.96 25.86
C THR A 276 -17.63 -4.43 26.14
N HIS A 277 -17.08 -4.73 27.31
CA HIS A 277 -17.48 -5.94 28.03
C HIS A 277 -18.81 -5.62 28.73
N SER A 278 -19.89 -5.58 27.97
CA SER A 278 -21.24 -5.68 28.54
C SER A 278 -21.69 -7.12 28.39
N LEU A 279 -21.49 -7.87 29.48
CA LEU A 279 -22.33 -8.96 29.99
C LEU A 279 -22.86 -9.97 28.95
N GLU A 280 -22.20 -11.11 28.83
CA GLU A 280 -22.87 -12.41 28.66
C GLU A 280 -22.15 -13.40 29.60
N GLU A 281 -22.63 -13.46 30.84
CA GLU A 281 -22.69 -14.71 31.62
C GLU A 281 -23.83 -15.57 31.09
#